data_AF-B8HQS1-F1
#
_entry.id   AF-B8HQS1-F1
#
_cell.length_a   1.000
_cell.length_b   1.000
_cell.length_c   1.000
_cell.angle_alpha   90.00
_cell.angle_beta   90.00
_cell.angle_gamma   90.00
#
_symmetry.space_group_name_H-M   'P 1'
#
loop_
_entity.id
_entity.type
_entity.pdbx_description
1 polymer ?
#
loop_
_entity_poly.entity_id
_entity_poly.type
_entity_poly.pdbx_seq_one_letter_code
_entity_poly.pdbx_strand_id
1 'polypeptide(L)'
;MAPGLYVLIVVIFYVLYSYSLQRLCRRLDIKPLWLAWTPLSTILIYKAGEQAWWWFILLMIPYIQLIALFVLLIAWIKIFKKTGWKISIVPAISFPLMVISIGASIFFLVMNFISSSAPYEMAVNQVKNNPLVFEQFGKPIAIGWITTGNIETSNDRGLACLQIPVSGSKASGVIYVDAVRQDGEWKFRQLFVTNEQTNQPILLFMPSPDYDGFLCFK
;
A
#
# COMPACT_ATOMS: atom_id res chain seq x y z
N MET A 1 9.96 4.39 10.16
CA MET A 1 8.97 5.20 10.92
C MET A 1 8.15 4.21 11.75
N ALA A 2 8.01 4.40 13.06
CA ALA A 2 7.36 3.40 13.91
C ALA A 2 5.87 3.23 13.52
N PRO A 3 5.31 2.01 13.53
CA PRO A 3 3.89 1.76 13.22
C PRO A 3 2.93 2.68 13.98
N GLY A 4 3.24 3.03 15.23
CA GLY A 4 2.44 3.95 16.04
C GLY A 4 2.32 5.36 15.49
N LEU A 5 3.33 5.87 14.77
CA LEU A 5 3.28 7.22 14.21
C LEU A 5 2.28 7.33 13.03
N TYR A 6 2.15 6.28 12.22
CA TYR A 6 1.17 6.23 11.15
C TYR A 6 -0.27 6.28 11.69
N VAL A 7 -0.54 5.50 12.75
CA VAL A 7 -1.85 5.50 13.42
C VAL A 7 -2.17 6.88 13.98
N LEU A 8 -1.21 7.55 14.63
CA LEU A 8 -1.41 8.91 15.14
C LEU A 8 -1.73 9.92 14.03
N ILE A 9 -1.02 9.86 12.90
CA ILE A 9 -1.28 10.75 11.75
C ILE A 9 -2.70 10.53 11.20
N VAL A 10 -3.12 9.28 11.02
CA VAL A 10 -4.47 8.95 10.56
C VAL A 10 -5.53 9.48 11.53
N VAL A 11 -5.33 9.28 12.84
CA VAL A 11 -6.26 9.76 13.87
C VAL A 11 -6.35 11.29 13.86
N ILE A 12 -5.23 12.00 13.72
CA ILE A 12 -5.20 13.47 13.64
C ILE A 12 -6.02 13.95 12.45
N PHE A 13 -5.75 13.42 11.24
CA PHE A 13 -6.50 13.85 10.05
C PHE A 13 -7.97 13.46 10.11
N TYR A 14 -8.29 12.29 10.66
CA TYR A 14 -9.66 11.85 10.89
C TYR A 14 -10.43 12.80 11.80
N VAL A 15 -9.89 13.11 12.98
CA VAL A 15 -10.52 14.03 13.94
C VAL A 15 -10.67 15.43 13.34
N LEU A 16 -9.64 15.94 12.66
CA LEU A 16 -9.68 17.25 12.00
C LEU A 16 -10.76 17.29 10.91
N TYR A 17 -10.84 16.28 10.07
CA TYR A 17 -11.85 16.16 9.03
C TYR A 17 -13.26 16.05 9.62
N SER A 18 -13.50 15.10 10.52
CA SER A 18 -14.82 14.87 11.11
C SER A 18 -15.33 16.06 11.90
N TYR A 19 -14.49 16.68 12.73
CA TYR A 19 -14.87 17.86 13.50
C TYR A 19 -15.18 19.07 12.59
N SER A 20 -14.34 19.33 11.59
CA SER A 20 -14.52 20.46 10.69
C SER A 20 -15.73 20.28 9.77
N LEU A 21 -16.00 19.06 9.31
CA LEU A 21 -17.20 18.72 8.55
C LEU A 21 -18.46 18.86 9.41
N GLN A 22 -18.43 18.38 10.67
CA GLN A 22 -19.56 18.55 11.58
C GLN A 22 -19.87 20.03 11.82
N ARG A 23 -18.84 20.88 11.95
CA ARG A 23 -18.98 22.34 12.08
C ARG A 23 -19.60 22.97 10.83
N LEU A 24 -19.20 22.51 9.64
CA LEU A 24 -19.79 22.94 8.37
C LEU A 24 -21.27 22.55 8.27
N CYS A 25 -21.62 21.30 8.56
CA CYS A 25 -23.00 20.81 8.53
C CYS A 25 -23.90 21.52 9.53
N ARG A 26 -23.39 21.87 10.72
CA ARG A 26 -24.13 22.66 11.71
C ARG A 26 -24.49 24.05 11.19
N ARG A 27 -23.62 24.69 10.40
CA ARG A 27 -23.92 26.00 9.80
C ARG A 27 -24.91 25.92 8.65
N LEU A 28 -24.94 24.79 7.95
CA LEU A 28 -25.85 24.55 6.83
C LEU A 28 -27.18 23.90 7.23
N ASP A 29 -27.40 23.69 8.54
CA ASP A 29 -28.52 22.94 9.13
C ASP A 29 -28.75 21.55 8.49
N ILE A 30 -27.65 20.87 8.16
CA ILE A 30 -27.68 19.53 7.54
C ILE A 30 -27.63 18.47 8.64
N LYS A 31 -28.68 17.64 8.69
CA LYS A 31 -28.82 16.52 9.63
C LYS A 31 -28.68 15.18 8.90
N PRO A 32 -28.21 14.11 9.58
CA PRO A 32 -27.72 14.09 10.96
C PRO A 32 -26.23 14.46 11.10
N LEU A 33 -25.85 15.11 12.20
CA LEU A 33 -24.48 15.60 12.44
C LEU A 33 -23.47 14.51 12.81
N TRP A 34 -23.93 13.42 13.42
CA TRP A 34 -23.05 12.31 13.83
C TRP A 34 -22.44 11.58 12.63
N LEU A 35 -23.09 11.65 11.46
CA LEU A 35 -22.61 11.01 10.23
C LEU A 35 -21.23 11.53 9.78
N ALA A 36 -20.81 12.71 10.24
CA ALA A 36 -19.47 13.25 10.01
C ALA A 36 -18.35 12.40 10.63
N TRP A 37 -18.67 11.59 11.64
CA TRP A 37 -17.76 10.68 12.35
C TRP A 37 -17.87 9.24 11.85
N THR A 38 -18.32 9.05 10.62
CA THR A 38 -18.45 7.72 10.01
C THR A 38 -17.84 7.70 8.63
N PRO A 39 -17.51 6.51 8.10
CA PRO A 39 -17.07 6.37 6.69
C PRO A 39 -18.09 6.90 5.67
N LEU A 40 -19.34 7.11 6.09
CA LEU A 40 -20.43 7.64 5.27
C LEU A 40 -20.51 9.17 5.28
N SER A 41 -19.51 9.87 5.84
CA SER A 41 -19.45 11.33 5.94
C SER A 41 -19.53 12.05 4.58
N THR A 42 -19.12 11.40 3.50
CA THR A 42 -19.22 11.89 2.12
C THR A 42 -20.67 12.14 1.68
N ILE A 43 -21.65 11.43 2.26
CA ILE A 43 -23.08 11.70 2.07
C ILE A 43 -23.42 13.14 2.48
N LEU A 44 -22.83 13.63 3.58
CA LEU A 44 -23.05 15.00 4.04
C LEU A 44 -22.50 16.03 3.06
N ILE A 45 -21.37 15.73 2.40
CA ILE A 45 -20.76 16.62 1.40
C ILE A 45 -21.66 16.71 0.17
N TYR A 46 -22.18 15.59 -0.33
CA TYR A 46 -23.14 15.61 -1.44
C TYR A 46 -24.41 16.39 -1.07
N LYS A 47 -24.99 16.15 0.10
CA LYS A 47 -26.16 16.92 0.58
C LYS A 47 -25.85 18.41 0.72
N ALA A 48 -24.67 18.76 1.23
CA ALA A 48 -24.24 20.14 1.38
C ALA A 48 -24.01 20.86 0.05
N GLY A 49 -23.57 20.11 -0.97
CA GLY A 49 -23.44 20.58 -2.34
C GLY A 49 -24.70 20.43 -3.20
N GLU A 50 -25.87 20.20 -2.59
CA GLU A 50 -27.15 20.03 -3.29
C GLU A 50 -27.09 18.94 -4.38
N GLN A 51 -26.33 17.89 -4.12
CA GLN A 51 -26.23 16.69 -4.95
C GLN A 51 -27.02 15.55 -4.29
N ALA A 52 -27.40 14.58 -5.10
CA ALA A 52 -28.08 13.40 -4.59
C ALA A 52 -27.13 12.56 -3.70
N TRP A 53 -27.64 12.06 -2.58
CA TRP A 53 -26.82 11.29 -1.63
C TRP A 53 -26.35 9.94 -2.20
N TRP A 54 -27.08 9.37 -3.17
CA TRP A 54 -26.77 8.08 -3.77
C TRP A 54 -25.50 8.10 -4.63
N TRP A 55 -24.96 9.28 -4.97
CA TRP A 55 -23.64 9.40 -5.60
C TRP A 55 -22.55 8.73 -4.76
N PHE A 56 -22.74 8.63 -3.44
CA PHE A 56 -21.89 7.85 -2.55
C PHE A 56 -21.84 6.36 -2.92
N ILE A 57 -22.96 5.74 -3.29
CA ILE A 57 -23.02 4.31 -3.62
C ILE A 57 -22.14 4.02 -4.85
N LEU A 58 -22.13 4.93 -5.82
CA LEU A 58 -21.33 4.80 -7.03
C LEU A 58 -19.82 4.95 -6.78
N LEU A 59 -19.39 5.51 -5.65
CA LEU A 59 -17.97 5.52 -5.27
C LEU A 59 -17.43 4.11 -5.00
N MET A 60 -18.30 3.15 -4.68
CA MET A 60 -17.90 1.76 -4.39
C MET A 60 -17.73 0.91 -5.66
N ILE A 61 -18.20 1.39 -6.82
CA ILE A 61 -18.10 0.67 -8.08
C ILE A 61 -16.86 1.18 -8.85
N PRO A 62 -15.89 0.31 -9.14
CA PRO A 62 -14.69 0.71 -9.89
C PRO A 62 -15.07 1.27 -11.26
N TYR A 63 -14.23 2.17 -11.79
CA TYR A 63 -14.45 2.96 -13.01
C TYR A 63 -15.58 4.00 -12.94
N ILE A 64 -16.77 3.64 -12.42
CA ILE A 64 -17.88 4.60 -12.20
C ILE A 64 -17.53 5.60 -11.09
N GLN A 65 -16.65 5.21 -10.17
CA GLN A 65 -16.08 6.05 -9.13
C GLN A 65 -15.59 7.42 -9.65
N LEU A 66 -15.05 7.51 -10.87
CA LEU A 66 -14.57 8.77 -11.43
C LEU A 66 -15.69 9.81 -11.62
N ILE A 67 -16.88 9.36 -12.04
CA ILE A 67 -18.06 10.24 -12.20
C ILE A 67 -18.51 10.74 -10.83
N ALA A 68 -18.61 9.84 -9.84
CA ALA A 68 -19.00 10.21 -8.49
C ALA A 68 -17.99 11.17 -7.83
N LEU A 69 -16.69 11.01 -8.09
CA LEU A 69 -15.64 11.94 -7.66
C LEU A 69 -15.77 13.30 -8.34
N PHE A 70 -16.09 13.34 -9.64
CA PHE A 70 -16.34 14.60 -10.34
C PHE A 70 -17.53 15.35 -9.74
N VAL A 71 -18.63 14.64 -9.44
CA VAL A 71 -19.79 15.23 -8.75
C VAL A 71 -19.43 15.69 -7.33
N LEU A 72 -18.52 14.99 -6.64
CA LEU A 72 -18.01 15.40 -5.33
C LEU A 72 -17.22 16.72 -5.41
N LEU A 73 -16.44 16.92 -6.48
CA LEU A 73 -15.77 18.20 -6.74
C LEU A 73 -16.78 19.33 -6.99
N ILE A 74 -17.82 19.08 -7.77
CA ILE A 74 -18.91 20.05 -7.98
C ILE A 74 -19.60 20.40 -6.66
N ALA A 75 -19.85 19.40 -5.80
CA ALA A 75 -20.43 19.60 -4.49
C ALA A 75 -19.55 20.54 -3.64
N TRP A 76 -18.24 20.32 -3.61
CA TRP A 76 -17.30 21.23 -2.95
C TRP A 76 -17.36 22.64 -3.51
N ILE A 77 -17.35 22.83 -4.84
CA ILE A 77 -17.44 24.16 -5.46
C ILE A 77 -18.71 24.90 -5.00
N LYS A 78 -19.85 24.21 -4.97
CA LYS A 78 -21.11 24.79 -4.49
C LYS A 78 -21.05 25.16 -3.01
N ILE A 79 -20.47 24.31 -2.17
CA ILE A 79 -20.26 24.58 -0.75
C ILE A 79 -19.38 25.83 -0.57
N PHE A 80 -18.27 25.95 -1.29
CA PHE A 80 -17.39 27.11 -1.23
C PHE A 80 -18.12 28.41 -1.61
N LYS A 81 -18.98 28.37 -2.64
CA LYS A 81 -19.81 29.52 -3.01
C LYS A 81 -20.84 29.88 -1.94
N LYS A 82 -21.41 28.89 -1.24
CA LYS A 82 -22.46 29.09 -0.23
C LYS A 82 -21.93 29.58 1.12
N THR A 83 -20.82 29.04 1.59
CA THR A 83 -20.30 29.29 2.96
C THR A 83 -19.10 30.24 3.00
N GLY A 84 -18.49 30.51 1.85
CA GLY A 84 -17.15 31.08 1.77
C GLY A 84 -16.06 30.08 2.18
N TRP A 85 -14.80 30.49 1.96
CA TRP A 85 -13.63 29.62 2.10
C TRP A 85 -13.28 29.26 3.55
N LYS A 86 -13.51 30.17 4.51
CA LYS A 86 -13.01 30.05 5.90
C LYS A 86 -13.46 28.77 6.62
N ILE A 87 -14.68 28.30 6.36
CA ILE A 87 -15.24 27.12 7.04
C ILE A 87 -14.98 25.84 6.24
N SER A 88 -14.96 25.98 4.91
CA SER A 88 -14.96 24.84 3.97
C SER A 88 -13.57 24.38 3.59
N ILE A 89 -12.55 25.23 3.75
CA ILE A 89 -11.17 24.88 3.40
C ILE A 89 -10.61 23.74 4.27
N VAL A 90 -10.90 23.76 5.57
CA VAL A 90 -10.39 22.74 6.50
C VAL A 90 -10.94 21.35 6.17
N PRO A 91 -12.27 21.11 6.04
CA PRO A 91 -12.76 19.79 5.67
C PRO A 91 -12.42 19.42 4.22
N ALA A 92 -12.28 20.38 3.30
CA ALA A 92 -11.89 20.12 1.91
C ALA A 92 -10.45 19.61 1.78
N ILE A 93 -9.51 20.13 2.57
CA ILE A 93 -8.10 19.72 2.54
C ILE A 93 -7.85 18.49 3.42
N SER A 94 -8.47 18.42 4.60
CA SER A 94 -8.29 17.28 5.50
C SER A 94 -8.87 15.97 4.94
N PHE A 95 -9.92 16.04 4.11
CA PHE A 95 -10.49 14.85 3.48
C PHE A 95 -9.49 14.06 2.61
N PRO A 96 -8.84 14.64 1.57
CA PRO A 96 -7.85 13.91 0.78
C PRO A 96 -6.62 13.52 1.59
N LEU A 97 -6.16 14.36 2.54
CA LEU A 97 -5.04 14.01 3.42
C LEU A 97 -5.34 12.79 4.28
N MET A 98 -6.56 12.69 4.83
CA MET A 98 -7.01 11.52 5.56
C MET A 98 -6.98 10.28 4.66
N VAL A 99 -7.57 10.33 3.47
CA VAL A 99 -7.59 9.20 2.52
C VAL A 99 -6.17 8.74 2.13
N ILE A 100 -5.29 9.69 1.80
CA ILE A 100 -3.88 9.41 1.48
C ILE A 100 -3.15 8.80 2.68
N SER A 101 -3.37 9.33 3.89
CA SER A 101 -2.71 8.83 5.10
C SER A 101 -3.11 7.39 5.42
N ILE A 102 -4.38 7.02 5.22
CA ILE A 102 -4.86 5.64 5.39
C ILE A 102 -4.17 4.72 4.37
N GLY A 103 -4.17 5.10 3.08
CA GLY A 103 -3.50 4.33 2.03
C GLY A 103 -2.01 4.14 2.28
N ALA A 104 -1.30 5.22 2.65
CA ALA A 104 0.11 5.16 3.00
C ALA A 104 0.35 4.25 4.22
N SER A 105 -0.47 4.34 5.26
CA SER A 105 -0.34 3.51 6.45
C SER A 105 -0.49 2.02 6.13
N ILE A 106 -1.48 1.64 5.32
CA ILE A 106 -1.68 0.26 4.86
C ILE A 106 -0.48 -0.19 4.04
N PHE A 107 -0.02 0.63 3.10
CA PHE A 107 1.15 0.32 2.27
C PHE A 107 2.40 0.04 3.12
N PHE A 108 2.74 0.93 4.05
CA PHE A 108 3.90 0.75 4.92
C PHE A 108 3.75 -0.44 5.89
N LEU A 109 2.54 -0.72 6.38
CA LEU A 109 2.28 -1.89 7.20
C LEU A 109 2.55 -3.19 6.43
N VAL A 110 2.04 -3.31 5.21
CA VAL A 110 2.28 -4.47 4.35
C VAL A 110 3.76 -4.61 4.01
N MET A 111 4.44 -3.53 3.63
CA MET A 111 5.87 -3.56 3.34
C MET A 111 6.69 -4.01 4.56
N ASN A 112 6.34 -3.53 5.76
CA ASN A 112 7.01 -3.94 7.00
C ASN A 112 6.77 -5.42 7.34
N PHE A 113 5.55 -5.93 7.09
CA PHE A 113 5.23 -7.35 7.28
C PHE A 113 6.05 -8.24 6.35
N ILE A 114 6.18 -7.87 5.07
CA ILE A 114 6.98 -8.61 4.10
C ILE A 114 8.46 -8.56 4.48
N SER A 115 9.00 -7.37 4.79
CA SER A 115 10.43 -7.20 5.07
C SER A 115 10.90 -7.83 6.39
N SER A 116 9.98 -8.10 7.32
CA SER A 116 10.26 -8.79 8.59
C SER A 116 10.00 -10.30 8.51
N SER A 117 9.64 -10.81 7.33
CA SER A 117 9.43 -12.24 7.15
C SER A 117 10.75 -13.00 7.03
N ALA A 118 10.82 -14.19 7.62
CA ALA A 118 11.98 -15.08 7.50
C ALA A 118 12.44 -15.33 6.05
N PRO A 119 11.57 -15.67 5.07
CA PRO A 119 12.01 -15.88 3.68
C PRO A 119 12.63 -14.62 3.05
N TYR A 120 12.16 -13.42 3.42
CA TYR A 120 12.75 -12.16 2.98
C TYR A 120 14.17 -11.98 3.55
N GLU A 121 14.34 -12.11 4.87
CA GLU A 121 15.63 -11.93 5.53
C GLU A 121 16.67 -12.95 5.04
N MET A 122 16.26 -14.22 4.93
CA MET A 122 17.11 -15.29 4.39
C MET A 122 17.60 -14.95 2.98
N ALA A 123 16.70 -14.50 2.09
CA ALA A 123 17.04 -14.20 0.70
C ALA A 123 17.98 -13.00 0.61
N VAL A 124 17.68 -11.92 1.33
CA VAL A 124 18.51 -10.71 1.37
C VAL A 124 19.90 -11.03 1.92
N ASN A 125 20.00 -11.85 2.97
CA ASN A 125 21.28 -12.27 3.54
C ASN A 125 22.10 -13.12 2.55
N GLN A 126 21.46 -14.01 1.80
CA GLN A 126 22.14 -14.83 0.79
C GLN A 126 22.69 -13.94 -0.35
N VAL A 127 21.89 -12.99 -0.84
CA VAL A 127 22.30 -12.07 -1.92
C VAL A 127 23.41 -11.12 -1.46
N LYS A 128 23.30 -10.57 -0.25
CA LYS A 128 24.30 -9.65 0.31
C LYS A 128 25.62 -10.31 0.69
N ASN A 129 25.71 -11.64 0.74
CA ASN A 129 26.93 -12.37 1.09
C ASN A 129 27.48 -13.21 -0.07
N ASN A 130 26.88 -13.14 -1.26
CA ASN A 130 27.30 -13.96 -2.39
C ASN A 130 28.33 -13.24 -3.29
N PRO A 131 29.55 -13.80 -3.48
CA PRO A 131 30.57 -13.21 -4.34
C PRO A 131 30.14 -13.00 -5.80
N LEU A 132 29.36 -13.93 -6.37
CA LEU A 132 28.87 -13.83 -7.76
C LEU A 132 27.95 -12.62 -7.96
N VAL A 133 27.13 -12.32 -6.96
CA VAL A 133 26.28 -11.13 -6.98
C VAL A 133 27.15 -9.87 -6.93
N PHE A 134 28.18 -9.83 -6.10
CA PHE A 134 29.09 -8.67 -6.03
C PHE A 134 29.86 -8.42 -7.32
N GLU A 135 30.29 -9.47 -8.00
CA GLU A 135 31.02 -9.33 -9.27
C GLU A 135 30.15 -8.65 -10.33
N GLN A 136 28.88 -9.08 -10.44
CA GLN A 136 27.94 -8.58 -11.44
C GLN A 136 27.26 -7.27 -11.07
N PHE A 137 26.80 -7.10 -9.82
CA PHE A 137 26.07 -5.91 -9.38
C PHE A 137 26.96 -4.81 -8.81
N GLY A 138 28.18 -5.14 -8.35
CA GLY A 138 29.08 -4.20 -7.67
C GLY A 138 28.67 -3.93 -6.22
N LYS A 139 29.53 -3.20 -5.49
CA LYS A 139 29.26 -2.77 -4.10
C LYS A 139 28.96 -1.27 -4.05
N PRO A 140 28.15 -0.78 -3.09
CA PRO A 140 27.35 -1.56 -2.14
C PRO A 140 26.09 -2.17 -2.77
N ILE A 141 25.62 -3.30 -2.22
CA ILE A 141 24.33 -3.89 -2.59
C ILE A 141 23.22 -3.25 -1.74
N ALA A 142 22.32 -2.53 -2.40
CA ALA A 142 21.15 -1.90 -1.82
C ALA A 142 19.88 -2.69 -2.18
N ILE A 143 18.97 -2.84 -1.22
CA ILE A 143 17.67 -3.46 -1.43
C ILE A 143 16.64 -2.36 -1.68
N GLY A 144 15.81 -2.55 -2.72
CA GLY A 144 14.76 -1.62 -3.07
C GLY A 144 13.61 -1.61 -2.06
N TRP A 145 12.83 -0.54 -2.10
CA TRP A 145 11.81 -0.28 -1.08
C TRP A 145 10.49 -1.00 -1.31
N ILE A 146 10.21 -1.40 -2.56
CA ILE A 146 8.93 -2.00 -2.95
C ILE A 146 9.16 -3.48 -3.23
N THR A 147 8.88 -4.32 -2.23
CA THR A 147 8.85 -5.77 -2.43
C THR A 147 7.45 -6.19 -2.80
N THR A 148 7.32 -6.97 -3.87
CA THR A 148 6.03 -7.54 -4.30
C THR A 148 6.04 -9.05 -4.09
N GLY A 149 4.86 -9.64 -4.00
CA GLY A 149 4.74 -11.07 -3.77
C GLY A 149 3.68 -11.42 -2.74
N ASN A 150 3.69 -12.68 -2.33
CA ASN A 150 2.75 -13.23 -1.37
C ASN A 150 3.48 -14.17 -0.41
N ILE A 151 3.00 -14.20 0.83
CA ILE A 151 3.45 -15.12 1.87
C ILE A 151 2.21 -15.72 2.48
N GLU A 152 2.01 -17.01 2.25
CA GLU A 152 0.91 -17.77 2.82
C GLU A 152 1.47 -18.69 3.89
N THR A 153 0.85 -18.67 5.07
CA THR A 153 1.22 -19.58 6.16
C THR A 153 -0.04 -20.24 6.70
N SER A 154 0.02 -21.56 6.84
CA SER A 154 -1.01 -22.39 7.44
C SER A 154 -0.33 -23.36 8.38
N ASN A 155 -0.37 -23.04 9.68
CA ASN A 155 0.31 -23.79 10.74
C ASN A 155 1.82 -23.96 10.42
N ASP A 156 2.28 -25.20 10.35
CA ASP A 156 3.68 -25.57 10.07
C ASP A 156 4.02 -25.60 8.58
N ARG A 157 3.06 -25.28 7.71
CA ARG A 157 3.25 -25.17 6.26
C ARG A 157 3.12 -23.73 5.79
N GLY A 158 3.76 -23.43 4.67
CA GLY A 158 3.70 -22.09 4.09
C GLY A 158 4.40 -22.01 2.76
N LEU A 159 4.05 -21.01 1.98
CA LEU A 159 4.61 -20.70 0.67
C LEU A 159 4.93 -19.22 0.62
N ALA A 160 6.11 -18.87 0.13
CA ALA A 160 6.53 -17.49 -0.05
C ALA A 160 7.07 -17.31 -1.47
N CYS A 161 6.41 -16.43 -2.22
CA CYS A 161 6.78 -16.01 -3.56
C CYS A 161 7.08 -14.51 -3.50
N LEU A 162 8.35 -14.10 -3.49
CA LEU A 162 8.73 -12.69 -3.36
C LEU A 162 9.58 -12.22 -4.54
N GLN A 163 9.35 -10.99 -4.97
CA GLN A 163 10.20 -10.25 -5.89
C GLN A 163 10.74 -9.02 -5.15
N ILE A 164 12.05 -9.03 -4.91
CA ILE A 164 12.73 -8.01 -4.11
C ILE A 164 13.69 -7.25 -5.04
N PRO A 165 13.45 -5.97 -5.33
CA PRO A 165 14.37 -5.20 -6.16
C PRO A 165 15.73 -5.05 -5.47
N VAL A 166 16.80 -5.10 -6.25
CA VAL A 166 18.18 -5.00 -5.78
C VAL A 166 19.00 -4.15 -6.75
N SER A 167 19.85 -3.29 -6.20
CA SER A 167 20.72 -2.42 -6.98
C SER A 167 22.14 -2.43 -6.41
N GLY A 168 23.13 -2.37 -7.30
CA GLY A 168 24.52 -2.12 -6.95
C GLY A 168 25.11 -1.04 -7.87
N SER A 169 26.41 -0.76 -7.70
CA SER A 169 27.10 0.28 -8.47
C SER A 169 27.26 -0.03 -9.96
N LYS A 170 27.09 -1.30 -10.37
CA LYS A 170 27.22 -1.73 -11.77
C LYS A 170 25.89 -2.08 -12.43
N ALA A 171 24.93 -2.64 -11.68
CA ALA A 171 23.67 -3.12 -12.24
C ALA A 171 22.50 -3.02 -11.26
N SER A 172 21.28 -3.08 -11.79
CA SER A 172 20.03 -3.25 -11.04
C SER A 172 19.30 -4.50 -11.51
N GLY A 173 18.41 -5.01 -10.66
CA GLY A 173 17.88 -6.35 -10.79
C GLY A 173 16.75 -6.66 -9.81
N VAL A 174 16.25 -7.89 -9.90
CA VAL A 174 15.22 -8.41 -9.01
C VAL A 174 15.66 -9.75 -8.45
N ILE A 175 15.57 -9.91 -7.14
CA ILE A 175 15.73 -11.17 -6.43
C ILE A 175 14.38 -11.88 -6.47
N TYR A 176 14.36 -13.08 -7.06
CA TYR A 176 13.20 -13.95 -7.08
C TYR A 176 13.37 -15.01 -6.00
N VAL A 177 12.42 -15.03 -5.06
CA VAL A 177 12.42 -15.90 -3.90
C VAL A 177 11.24 -16.85 -3.97
N ASP A 178 11.55 -18.14 -4.00
CA ASP A 178 10.57 -19.21 -3.84
C ASP A 178 10.97 -20.04 -2.62
N ALA A 179 10.20 -19.92 -1.54
CA ALA A 179 10.47 -20.61 -0.29
C ALA A 179 9.22 -21.34 0.21
N VAL A 180 9.45 -22.49 0.86
CA VAL A 180 8.43 -23.31 1.50
C VAL A 180 8.72 -23.42 2.98
N ARG A 181 7.67 -23.36 3.80
CA ARG A 181 7.75 -23.71 5.22
C ARG A 181 7.34 -25.17 5.38
N GLN A 182 8.21 -25.97 5.97
CA GLN A 182 7.97 -27.38 6.30
C GLN A 182 8.47 -27.63 7.72
N ASP A 183 7.66 -28.30 8.53
CA ASP A 183 7.96 -28.60 9.93
C ASP A 183 8.36 -27.35 10.74
N GLY A 184 7.70 -26.23 10.44
CA GLY A 184 7.94 -24.95 11.10
C GLY A 184 9.12 -24.13 10.57
N GLU A 185 9.99 -24.71 9.73
CA GLU A 185 11.20 -24.08 9.18
C GLU A 185 11.02 -23.64 7.72
N TRP A 186 11.59 -22.48 7.36
CA TRP A 186 11.61 -22.00 5.98
C TRP A 186 12.83 -22.52 5.23
N LYS A 187 12.61 -23.00 4.00
CA LYS A 187 13.67 -23.49 3.10
C LYS A 187 13.43 -22.94 1.70
N PHE A 188 14.51 -22.59 1.00
CA PHE A 188 14.42 -22.21 -0.40
C PHE A 188 14.06 -23.44 -1.25
N ARG A 189 13.15 -23.25 -2.18
CA ARG A 189 12.97 -24.14 -3.33
C ARG A 189 13.74 -23.59 -4.53
N GLN A 190 13.73 -22.27 -4.68
CA GLN A 190 14.48 -21.58 -5.72
C GLN A 190 14.87 -20.18 -5.23
N LEU A 191 16.09 -19.77 -5.53
CA LEU A 191 16.56 -18.40 -5.28
C LEU A 191 17.49 -17.97 -6.40
N PHE A 192 17.14 -16.88 -7.06
CA PHE A 192 17.99 -16.31 -8.11
C PHE A 192 17.82 -14.80 -8.22
N VAL A 193 18.79 -14.15 -8.84
CA VAL A 193 18.77 -12.71 -9.11
C VAL A 193 18.88 -12.50 -10.60
N THR A 194 18.02 -11.68 -11.19
CA THR A 194 18.16 -11.27 -12.59
C THR A 194 18.78 -9.89 -12.68
N ASN A 195 19.63 -9.68 -13.68
CA ASN A 195 20.08 -8.35 -14.07
C ASN A 195 19.09 -7.76 -15.08
N GLU A 196 18.56 -6.57 -14.83
CA GLU A 196 17.59 -5.90 -15.72
C GLU A 196 18.12 -5.64 -17.13
N GLN A 197 19.44 -5.47 -17.29
CA GLN A 197 20.06 -5.16 -18.57
C GLN A 197 20.28 -6.41 -19.44
N THR A 198 20.76 -7.49 -18.84
CA THR A 198 21.12 -8.72 -19.57
C THR A 198 20.03 -9.78 -19.50
N ASN A 199 19.06 -9.62 -18.59
CA ASN A 199 18.05 -10.60 -18.22
C ASN A 199 18.63 -11.99 -17.87
N GLN A 200 19.91 -12.04 -17.48
CA GLN A 200 20.58 -13.28 -17.12
C GLN A 200 20.33 -13.61 -15.64
N PRO A 201 19.85 -14.83 -15.32
CA PRO A 201 19.65 -15.25 -13.94
C PRO A 201 20.96 -15.73 -13.31
N ILE A 202 21.29 -15.18 -12.15
CA ILE A 202 22.32 -15.69 -11.24
C ILE A 202 21.61 -16.63 -10.25
N LEU A 203 21.74 -17.93 -10.46
CA LEU A 203 21.17 -18.94 -9.56
C LEU A 203 21.98 -18.98 -8.25
N LEU A 204 21.31 -18.75 -7.13
CA LEU A 204 21.91 -18.79 -5.78
C LEU A 204 21.50 -20.04 -5.01
N PHE A 205 20.36 -20.63 -5.37
CA PHE A 205 19.90 -21.93 -4.88
C PHE A 205 19.26 -22.68 -6.05
N MET A 206 19.78 -23.87 -6.34
CA MET A 206 19.24 -24.70 -7.41
C MET A 206 17.98 -25.44 -6.93
N PRO A 207 16.92 -25.47 -7.74
CA PRO A 207 15.76 -26.29 -7.44
C PRO A 207 16.09 -27.79 -7.53
N SER A 208 15.33 -28.61 -6.79
CA SER A 208 15.39 -30.08 -6.92
C SER A 208 15.06 -30.51 -8.35
N PRO A 209 15.60 -31.63 -8.87
CA PRO A 209 15.25 -32.13 -10.21
C PRO A 209 13.75 -32.38 -10.41
N ASP A 210 13.04 -32.76 -9.34
CA ASP A 210 11.59 -33.00 -9.33
C ASP A 210 10.77 -31.71 -9.14
N TYR A 211 11.42 -30.55 -9.17
CA TYR A 211 10.77 -29.26 -8.99
C TYR A 211 10.19 -28.75 -10.31
N ASP A 212 8.88 -28.94 -10.48
CA ASP A 212 8.10 -28.23 -11.49
C ASP A 212 8.08 -26.73 -11.12
N GLY A 213 9.04 -25.95 -11.64
CA GLY A 213 9.31 -24.53 -11.35
C GLY A 213 8.19 -23.52 -11.65
N PHE A 214 6.94 -23.94 -11.55
CA PHE A 214 5.74 -23.25 -12.00
C PHE A 214 4.92 -22.57 -10.90
N LEU A 215 5.36 -22.56 -9.64
CA LEU A 215 4.50 -22.13 -8.53
C LEU A 215 4.51 -20.63 -8.24
N CYS A 216 5.64 -19.92 -8.40
CA CYS A 216 5.72 -18.51 -8.00
C CYS A 216 5.86 -17.51 -9.16
N PHE A 217 6.57 -17.86 -10.25
CA PHE A 217 6.96 -16.90 -11.29
C PHE A 217 6.70 -17.51 -12.68
N LYS A 218 5.51 -17.26 -13.23
CA LYS A 218 5.12 -17.56 -14.62
C LYS A 218 5.10 -16.29 -15.45
#